data_AF-A0A837HXK2-F1
#
_entry.id   AF-A0A837HXK2-F1
#
_cell.length_a   1.000
_cell.length_b   1.000
_cell.length_c   1.000
_cell.angle_alpha   90.00
_cell.angle_beta   90.00
_cell.angle_gamma   90.00
#
_symmetry.space_group_name_H-M   'P 1'
#
loop_
_entity.id
_entity.type
_entity.pdbx_description
1 polymer ?
#
loop_
_entity_poly.entity_id
_entity_poly.type
_entity_poly.pdbx_seq_one_letter_code
_entity_poly.pdbx_strand_id
1 'polypeptide(L)'
;MKKQDFGNLKTGSTSDLEKKIGQLEKEKTDALIELRMGKAKNVHCLKQIKKDIAKVKTILNAKIFIQKSTDDHEKTETGKEKNASS
;
A
#
# COMPACT_ATOMS: atom_id res chain seq x y z
N MET A 1 7.16 -17.08 -10.11
CA MET A 1 7.50 -16.53 -8.77
C MET A 1 6.34 -16.78 -7.83
N LYS A 2 6.63 -17.22 -6.59
CA LYS A 2 5.66 -17.61 -5.57
C LYS A 2 4.63 -16.49 -5.37
N LYS A 3 3.33 -16.87 -5.29
CA LYS A 3 2.24 -15.97 -4.92
C LYS A 3 2.63 -15.34 -3.57
N GLN A 4 3.03 -14.06 -3.55
CA GLN A 4 3.20 -13.38 -2.27
C GLN A 4 1.82 -13.31 -1.64
N ASP A 5 1.66 -14.02 -0.52
CA ASP A 5 0.40 -14.12 0.22
C ASP A 5 -0.11 -12.72 0.57
N PHE A 6 -1.24 -12.38 -0.02
CA PHE A 6 -1.96 -11.13 0.22
C PHE A 6 -2.25 -10.90 1.70
N GLY A 7 -2.31 -11.96 2.51
CA GLY A 7 -2.51 -11.89 3.96
C GLY A 7 -1.39 -11.13 4.69
N ASN A 8 -0.13 -11.33 4.29
CA ASN A 8 1.03 -10.70 4.95
C ASN A 8 1.15 -9.19 4.65
N LEU A 9 0.56 -8.73 3.54
CA LEU A 9 0.53 -7.31 3.21
C LEU A 9 -0.51 -6.54 4.02
N LYS A 10 -1.58 -7.20 4.52
CA LYS A 10 -2.57 -6.54 5.38
C LYS A 10 -2.06 -6.32 6.80
N THR A 11 -1.18 -7.17 7.31
CA THR A 11 -0.64 -7.09 8.67
C THR A 11 0.60 -6.22 8.80
N GLY A 12 1.36 -5.97 7.72
CA GLY A 12 2.54 -5.10 7.74
C GLY A 12 2.23 -3.64 8.12
N SER A 13 3.17 -2.96 8.77
CA SER A 13 3.00 -1.54 9.12
C SER A 13 2.91 -0.66 7.87
N THR A 14 2.37 0.54 7.99
CA THR A 14 2.35 1.52 6.88
C THR A 14 3.76 1.79 6.35
N SER A 15 4.76 1.86 7.24
CA SER A 15 6.18 2.01 6.89
C SER A 15 6.71 0.82 6.08
N ASP A 16 6.33 -0.41 6.41
CA ASP A 16 6.78 -1.59 5.67
C ASP A 16 6.19 -1.64 4.25
N LEU A 17 4.94 -1.18 4.10
CA LEU A 17 4.30 -1.05 2.79
C LEU A 17 4.99 -0.01 1.92
N GLU A 18 5.40 1.14 2.48
CA GLU A 18 6.17 2.16 1.78
C GLU A 18 7.54 1.66 1.34
N LYS A 19 8.28 0.98 2.24
CA LYS A 19 9.57 0.35 1.90
C LYS A 19 9.41 -0.68 0.78
N LYS A 20 8.33 -1.47 0.81
CA LYS A 20 8.00 -2.44 -0.24
C LYS A 20 7.73 -1.76 -1.59
N ILE A 21 7.02 -0.62 -1.59
CA ILE A 21 6.79 0.17 -2.80
C ILE A 21 8.13 0.65 -3.37
N GLY A 22 9.01 1.24 -2.55
CA GLY A 22 10.31 1.72 -2.99
C GLY A 22 11.17 0.60 -3.61
N GLN A 23 11.17 -0.59 -2.99
CA GLN A 23 11.87 -1.76 -3.53
C GLN A 23 11.31 -2.18 -4.90
N LEU A 24 9.99 -2.28 -5.04
CA LEU A 24 9.34 -2.65 -6.29
C LEU A 24 9.53 -1.60 -7.40
N GLU A 25 9.62 -0.31 -7.05
CA GLU A 25 9.90 0.78 -8.00
C GLU A 25 11.35 0.74 -8.50
N LYS A 26 12.30 0.36 -7.64
CA LYS A 26 13.68 0.09 -8.05
C LYS A 26 13.76 -1.10 -9.01
N GLU A 27 13.13 -2.22 -8.65
CA GLU A 27 13.07 -3.42 -9.51
C GLU A 27 12.40 -3.13 -10.86
N LYS A 28 11.36 -2.30 -10.88
CA LYS A 28 10.73 -1.84 -12.13
C LYS A 28 11.72 -1.07 -13.00
N THR A 29 12.52 -0.20 -12.39
CA THR A 29 13.49 0.65 -13.11
C THR A 29 14.59 -0.20 -13.72
N ASP A 30 15.15 -1.13 -12.95
CA ASP A 30 16.17 -2.06 -13.42
C ASP A 30 15.63 -2.93 -14.56
N ALA A 31 14.43 -3.50 -14.40
CA ALA A 31 13.77 -4.27 -15.46
C ALA A 31 13.50 -3.45 -16.73
N LEU A 32 13.20 -2.15 -16.59
CA LEU A 32 12.99 -1.26 -17.74
C LEU A 32 14.31 -0.99 -18.48
N ILE A 33 15.40 -0.80 -17.73
CA ILE A 33 16.75 -0.61 -18.30
C ILE A 33 17.16 -1.87 -19.06
N GLU A 34 17.04 -3.05 -18.44
CA GLU A 34 17.37 -4.32 -19.09
C GLU A 34 16.53 -4.58 -20.35
N LEU A 35 15.24 -4.21 -20.33
CA LEU A 35 14.38 -4.31 -21.50
C LEU A 35 14.83 -3.37 -22.62
N ARG A 36 15.15 -2.11 -22.30
CA ARG A 36 15.65 -1.13 -23.28
C ARG A 36 17.00 -1.53 -23.87
N MET A 37 17.85 -2.19 -23.08
CA MET A 37 19.12 -2.75 -23.55
C MET A 37 18.94 -4.03 -24.38
N GLY A 38 17.71 -4.52 -24.58
CA GLY A 38 17.44 -5.79 -25.29
C GLY A 38 17.89 -7.04 -24.52
N LYS A 39 18.28 -6.89 -23.26
CA LYS A 39 18.77 -7.99 -22.40
C LYS A 39 17.62 -8.80 -21.80
N ALA A 40 16.49 -8.15 -21.52
CA ALA A 40 15.33 -8.81 -20.97
C ALA A 40 14.35 -9.29 -22.06
N LYS A 41 14.15 -10.61 -22.16
CA LYS A 41 13.12 -11.22 -23.02
C LYS A 41 11.75 -11.29 -22.34
N ASN A 42 11.71 -11.20 -21.01
CA ASN A 42 10.50 -11.44 -20.24
C ASN A 42 9.74 -10.13 -19.93
N VAL A 43 9.04 -9.59 -20.92
CA VAL A 43 8.19 -8.39 -20.75
C VAL A 43 7.06 -8.56 -19.72
N HIS A 44 6.74 -9.81 -19.36
CA HIS A 44 5.69 -10.11 -18.38
C HIS A 44 6.11 -9.76 -16.95
N CYS A 45 7.40 -9.74 -16.64
CA CYS A 45 7.89 -9.37 -15.31
C CYS A 45 7.51 -7.92 -14.97
N LEU A 46 7.65 -7.00 -15.92
CA LEU A 46 7.27 -5.58 -15.78
C LEU A 46 5.78 -5.41 -15.52
N LYS A 47 4.93 -6.21 -16.20
CA LYS A 47 3.49 -6.21 -15.97
C LYS A 47 3.15 -6.70 -14.56
N GLN A 48 3.86 -7.72 -14.07
CA GLN A 48 3.67 -8.26 -12.73
C GLN A 48 4.11 -7.26 -11.66
N ILE A 49 5.29 -6.65 -11.81
CA ILE A 49 5.80 -5.62 -10.89
C ILE A 49 4.82 -4.43 -10.80
N LYS A 50 4.28 -3.96 -11.93
CA LYS A 50 3.26 -2.89 -11.94
C LYS A 50 2.00 -3.28 -11.17
N LYS A 51 1.51 -4.51 -11.34
CA LYS A 51 0.34 -5.02 -10.59
C LYS A 51 0.64 -5.09 -9.10
N ASP A 52 1.83 -5.52 -8.73
CA ASP A 52 2.21 -5.65 -7.33
C ASP A 52 2.37 -4.28 -6.65
N ILE A 53 2.95 -3.28 -7.33
CA ILE A 53 2.95 -1.89 -6.86
C ILE A 53 1.51 -1.39 -6.63
N ALA A 54 0.61 -1.62 -7.59
CA ALA A 54 -0.78 -1.17 -7.48
C ALA A 54 -1.48 -1.79 -6.26
N LYS A 55 -1.31 -3.10 -6.03
CA LYS A 55 -1.89 -3.78 -4.86
C LYS A 55 -1.39 -3.19 -3.55
N VAL A 56 -0.08 -2.96 -3.42
CA VAL A 56 0.50 -2.40 -2.20
C VAL A 56 -0.01 -0.98 -1.96
N LYS A 57 -0.10 -0.15 -3.00
CA LYS A 57 -0.69 1.20 -2.93
C LYS A 57 -2.17 1.17 -2.52
N THR A 58 -2.96 0.24 -3.06
CA THR A 58 -4.37 0.07 -2.66
C THR A 58 -4.49 -0.30 -1.18
N ILE A 59 -3.65 -1.21 -0.68
CA ILE A 59 -3.67 -1.61 0.73
C ILE A 59 -3.29 -0.43 1.64
N LEU A 60 -2.27 0.34 1.26
CA LEU A 60 -1.86 1.54 2.00
C LEU A 60 -3.00 2.58 2.05
N ASN A 61 -3.62 2.88 0.91
CA ASN A 61 -4.74 3.81 0.84
C ASN A 61 -5.94 3.34 1.66
N ALA A 62 -6.25 2.03 1.62
CA ALA A 62 -7.32 1.46 2.42
C ALA A 62 -7.04 1.60 3.92
N LYS A 63 -5.79 1.37 4.36
CA LYS A 63 -5.39 1.59 5.76
C LYS A 63 -5.55 3.05 6.18
N ILE A 64 -5.06 3.98 5.36
CA ILE A 64 -5.18 5.42 5.62
C ILE A 64 -6.66 5.84 5.70
N PHE A 65 -7.48 5.34 4.78
CA PHE A 65 -8.92 5.63 4.75
C PHE A 65 -9.63 5.13 6.01
N ILE A 66 -9.34 3.88 6.43
CA ILE A 66 -9.90 3.30 7.66
C ILE A 66 -9.46 4.14 8.87
N GLN A 67 -8.16 4.43 9.01
CA GLN A 67 -7.63 5.24 10.11
C GLN A 67 -8.35 6.58 10.22
N LYS A 68 -8.51 7.27 9.09
CA LYS A 68 -9.20 8.56 9.02
C LYS A 68 -10.68 8.48 9.41
N SER A 69 -11.38 7.41 8.99
CA SER A 69 -12.77 7.19 9.37
C SER A 69 -12.99 6.89 10.85
N THR A 70 -12.00 6.27 11.53
CA THR A 70 -12.02 6.07 12.98
C THR A 70 -11.76 7.36 13.76
N ASP A 71 -10.81 8.20 13.30
CA ASP A 71 -10.51 9.50 13.92
C ASP A 71 -11.71 10.47 13.89
N ASP A 72 -12.54 10.43 12.84
CA ASP A 72 -13.74 11.27 12.73
C ASP A 72 -14.87 10.82 13.70
N HIS A 73 -14.88 9.56 14.14
CA HIS A 73 -15.93 9.02 15.03
C HIS A 73 -15.67 9.31 16.52
N GLU A 74 -14.40 9.41 16.95
CA GLU A 74 -14.04 9.74 18.34
C GLU A 74 -14.32 11.22 18.70
N LYS A 75 -14.36 12.13 17.73
CA LYS A 75 -14.67 13.54 18.00
C LYS A 75 -16.15 13.82 18.29
N THR A 76 -17.05 12.91 17.92
CA THR A 76 -18.49 13.10 18.13
C THR A 76 -19.00 12.63 19.50
N GLU A 77 -18.27 11.77 20.22
CA GLU A 77 -18.76 11.21 21.49
C GLU A 77 -18.35 12.02 22.73
N THR A 78 -17.31 12.84 22.67
CA THR A 78 -16.86 13.67 23.81
C THR A 78 -17.64 14.98 23.99
N GLY A 79 -18.61 15.27 23.11
CA GLY A 79 -19.40 16.52 23.14
C GLY A 79 -20.75 16.46 23.87
N LYS A 80 -21.22 15.27 24.31
CA LYS A 80 -22.61 15.12 24.80
C LYS A 80 -22.81 15.08 26.32
N GLU A 81 -21.76 15.05 27.13
CA GLU A 81 -21.91 14.88 28.59
C GLU A 81 -21.97 16.18 29.41
N LYS A 82 -21.77 17.37 28.82
CA LYS A 82 -21.70 18.61 29.62
C LYS A 82 -22.98 19.45 29.75
N ASN A 83 -24.08 19.09 29.09
CA ASN A 83 -25.32 19.88 29.12
C ASN A 83 -26.51 19.05 29.64
N ALA A 84 -26.40 18.51 30.85
CA ALA A 84 -27.54 17.96 31.58
C ALA A 84 -27.32 18.12 33.10
N SER A 85 -27.01 19.34 33.55
CA SER A 85 -27.11 19.76 34.95
C SER A 85 -27.12 21.28 35.01
N SER A 86 -28.29 21.87 34.80
CA SER A 86 -28.64 23.23 35.22
C SER A 86 -30.07 23.20 35.74
#